data_AF-A0A6N9BVH4-F1
#
_entry.id   AF-A0A6N9BVH4-F1
#
_cell.length_a   1.000
_cell.length_b   1.000
_cell.length_c   1.000
_cell.angle_alpha   90.00
_cell.angle_beta   90.00
_cell.angle_gamma   90.00
#
_symmetry.space_group_name_H-M   'P 1'
#
loop_
_entity.id
_entity.type
_entity.pdbx_description
1 polymer ?
#
loop_
_entity_poly.entity_id
_entity_poly.type
_entity_poly.pdbx_seq_one_letter_code
_entity_poly.pdbx_strand_id
1 'polypeptide(L)'
;MKRWGWMLAIALGIAHGGWSADKSYEDRLLLQLELTAVTAAQEEAFREALKDYHAARNGSVRRVSRQGGDIPTRVARDLRRLARRTLNEMGEFLEPDQLEHVEKYLELANEQYMTQAGLR
;
A
#
# COMPACT_ATOMS: atom_id res chain seq x y z
N MET A 1 -13.82 21.74 0.17
CA MET A 1 -12.63 21.57 -0.69
C MET A 1 -11.38 21.50 0.18
N LYS A 2 -10.94 20.31 0.61
CA LYS A 2 -9.68 20.09 1.36
C LYS A 2 -9.27 18.61 1.53
N ARG A 3 -9.76 17.69 0.69
CA ARG A 3 -9.49 16.24 0.80
C ARG A 3 -8.18 15.78 0.11
N TRP A 4 -7.44 16.69 -0.52
CA TRP A 4 -6.32 16.35 -1.42
C TRP A 4 -4.94 16.36 -0.75
N GLY A 5 -4.76 17.10 0.35
CA GLY A 5 -3.43 17.32 0.93
C GLY A 5 -2.77 16.08 1.54
N TRP A 6 -3.57 15.14 2.05
CA TRP A 6 -3.06 13.94 2.72
C TRP A 6 -2.81 12.78 1.75
N MET A 7 -3.62 12.64 0.69
CA MET A 7 -3.33 11.70 -0.40
C MET A 7 -1.99 12.02 -1.07
N LEU A 8 -1.73 13.31 -1.30
CA LEU A 8 -0.43 13.79 -1.80
C LEU A 8 0.72 13.51 -0.82
N ALA A 9 0.50 13.64 0.49
CA ALA A 9 1.54 13.36 1.49
C ALA A 9 1.86 11.86 1.62
N ILE A 10 0.87 10.98 1.46
CA ILE A 10 1.09 9.53 1.40
C ILE A 10 1.90 9.18 0.14
N ALA A 11 1.55 9.76 -1.01
CA ALA A 11 2.29 9.57 -2.26
C ALA A 11 3.72 10.14 -2.20
N LEU A 12 3.92 11.36 -1.69
CA LEU A 12 5.25 11.97 -1.55
C LEU A 12 6.13 11.27 -0.50
N GLY A 13 5.53 10.71 0.55
CA GLY A 13 6.26 9.88 1.53
C GLY A 13 6.86 8.60 0.92
N ILE A 14 6.33 8.17 -0.23
CA ILE A 14 6.79 7.00 -1.00
C ILE A 14 7.92 7.38 -1.99
N ALA A 15 8.07 8.67 -2.34
CA ALA A 15 8.86 9.18 -3.47
C ALA A 15 10.37 9.46 -3.22
N HIS A 16 11.04 8.74 -2.31
CA HIS A 16 12.50 8.82 -2.19
C HIS A 16 13.21 7.89 -3.20
N GLY A 17 13.07 8.15 -4.51
CA GLY A 17 13.97 7.59 -5.53
C GLY A 17 13.46 7.51 -6.97
N GLY A 18 13.85 8.47 -7.82
CA GLY A 18 14.03 8.25 -9.28
C GLY A 18 12.92 8.73 -10.23
N TRP A 19 12.91 10.03 -10.53
CA TRP A 19 11.99 10.65 -11.49
C TRP A 19 12.30 10.26 -12.96
N SER A 20 11.54 9.35 -13.56
CA SER A 20 11.15 9.40 -14.99
C SER A 20 10.19 8.28 -15.42
N ALA A 21 10.30 7.08 -14.84
CA ALA A 21 9.32 5.98 -15.02
C ALA A 21 8.20 5.98 -13.95
N ASP A 22 8.45 6.67 -12.83
CA ASP A 22 7.68 6.61 -11.59
C ASP A 22 6.32 7.34 -11.66
N LYS A 23 6.17 8.34 -12.54
CA LYS A 23 4.94 9.16 -12.62
C LYS A 23 3.70 8.33 -12.95
N SER A 24 3.78 7.46 -13.96
CA SER A 24 2.63 6.59 -14.34
C SER A 24 2.19 5.65 -13.22
N TYR A 25 3.13 5.33 -12.33
CA TYR A 25 2.94 4.36 -11.28
C TYR A 25 2.34 5.02 -10.03
N GLU A 26 2.91 6.16 -9.64
CA GLU A 26 2.36 7.05 -8.62
C GLU A 26 0.94 7.49 -8.97
N ASP A 27 0.68 7.86 -10.24
CA ASP A 27 -0.64 8.22 -10.73
C ASP A 27 -1.65 7.07 -10.57
N ARG A 28 -1.21 5.82 -10.78
CA ARG A 28 -2.06 4.63 -10.59
C ARG A 28 -2.39 4.38 -9.12
N LEU A 29 -1.43 4.58 -8.22
CA LEU A 29 -1.67 4.48 -6.77
C LEU A 29 -2.64 5.56 -6.30
N LEU A 30 -2.40 6.82 -6.68
CA LEU A 30 -3.25 7.96 -6.36
C LEU A 30 -4.66 7.77 -6.88
N LEU A 31 -4.80 7.31 -8.12
CA LEU A 31 -6.09 7.00 -8.72
C LEU A 31 -6.88 5.98 -7.89
N GLN A 32 -6.25 4.89 -7.42
CA GLN A 32 -6.97 3.94 -6.57
C GLN A 32 -7.39 4.56 -5.23
N LEU A 33 -6.55 5.38 -4.60
CA LEU A 33 -6.91 6.08 -3.35
C LEU A 33 -8.07 7.05 -3.54
N GLU A 34 -8.11 7.76 -4.68
CA GLU A 34 -9.22 8.65 -5.04
C GLU A 34 -10.51 7.87 -5.25
N LEU A 35 -10.45 6.75 -5.97
CA LEU A 35 -11.60 5.89 -6.27
C LEU A 35 -12.16 5.19 -5.04
N THR A 36 -11.35 4.93 -4.00
CA THR A 36 -11.85 4.45 -2.70
C THR A 36 -12.88 5.42 -2.09
N ALA A 37 -12.83 6.71 -2.44
CA ALA A 37 -13.83 7.71 -2.06
C ALA A 37 -14.15 7.83 -0.54
N VAL A 38 -13.19 7.49 0.32
CA VAL A 38 -13.30 7.39 1.79
C VAL A 38 -13.99 8.60 2.43
N THR A 39 -15.15 8.42 3.05
CA THR A 39 -15.91 9.51 3.68
C THR A 39 -15.15 10.16 4.85
N ALA A 40 -15.58 11.36 5.28
CA ALA A 40 -14.97 12.03 6.42
C ALA A 40 -15.06 11.21 7.72
N ALA A 41 -16.09 10.35 7.86
CA ALA A 41 -16.24 9.46 9.00
C ALA A 41 -15.25 8.28 8.97
N GLN A 42 -14.85 7.84 7.78
CA GLN A 42 -13.92 6.73 7.56
C GLN A 42 -12.45 7.18 7.52
N GLU A 43 -12.18 8.48 7.34
CA GLU A 43 -10.84 9.02 7.00
C GLU A 43 -9.76 8.64 8.02
N GLU A 44 -10.04 8.76 9.32
CA GLU A 44 -9.05 8.49 10.36
C GLU A 44 -8.67 7.00 10.41
N ALA A 45 -9.67 6.11 10.49
CA ALA A 45 -9.47 4.67 10.52
C ALA A 45 -8.77 4.17 9.25
N PHE A 46 -9.15 4.70 8.09
CA PHE A 46 -8.50 4.39 6.81
C PHE A 46 -7.02 4.79 6.82
N ARG A 47 -6.70 5.98 7.32
CA ARG A 47 -5.33 6.49 7.39
C ARG A 47 -4.48 5.66 8.35
N GLU A 48 -5.02 5.30 9.50
CA GLU A 48 -4.33 4.46 10.49
C GLU A 48 -4.00 3.08 9.88
N ALA A 49 -4.98 2.42 9.28
CA ALA A 49 -4.78 1.11 8.63
C ALA A 49 -3.75 1.17 7.48
N LEU A 50 -3.75 2.23 6.66
CA LEU A 50 -2.71 2.42 5.62
C LEU A 50 -1.32 2.67 6.22
N LYS A 51 -1.23 3.48 7.28
CA LYS A 51 0.04 3.75 7.96
C LYS A 51 0.64 2.47 8.52
N ASP A 52 -0.17 1.65 9.17
CA ASP A 52 0.23 0.36 9.74
C ASP A 52 0.64 -0.63 8.66
N TYR A 53 -0.10 -0.69 7.55
CA TYR A 53 0.28 -1.43 6.37
C TYR A 53 1.69 -1.03 5.87
N HIS A 54 1.95 0.26 5.67
CA HIS A 54 3.23 0.73 5.15
C HIS A 54 4.39 0.47 6.14
N ALA A 55 4.16 0.68 7.44
CA ALA A 55 5.15 0.36 8.47
C ALA A 55 5.50 -1.13 8.48
N ALA A 56 4.50 -2.00 8.39
CA ALA A 56 4.70 -3.44 8.30
C ALA A 56 5.39 -3.84 6.99
N ARG A 57 4.97 -3.28 5.84
CA ARG A 57 5.56 -3.55 4.52
C ARG A 57 7.06 -3.24 4.52
N ASN A 58 7.45 -2.07 5.03
CA ASN A 58 8.85 -1.63 5.05
C ASN A 58 9.74 -2.57 5.88
N GLY A 59 9.19 -3.26 6.88
CA GLY A 59 9.89 -4.28 7.66
C GLY A 59 9.93 -5.69 7.04
N SER A 60 9.31 -5.92 5.88
CA SER A 60 9.10 -7.27 5.33
C SER A 60 10.40 -8.02 5.05
N VAL A 61 11.33 -7.43 4.27
CA VAL A 61 12.65 -8.04 3.97
C VAL A 61 13.37 -8.44 5.25
N ARG A 62 13.41 -7.57 6.26
CA ARG A 62 14.06 -7.85 7.55
C ARG A 62 13.39 -9.00 8.32
N ARG A 63 12.06 -9.10 8.28
CA ARG A 63 11.34 -10.20 8.95
C ARG A 63 11.62 -11.54 8.29
N VAL A 64 11.69 -11.57 6.97
CA VAL A 64 11.80 -12.84 6.23
C VAL A 64 13.24 -13.26 5.96
N SER A 65 14.22 -12.35 5.95
CA SER A 65 15.63 -12.65 5.63
C SER A 65 16.32 -13.60 6.62
N ARG A 66 15.84 -13.68 7.86
CA ARG A 66 16.42 -14.56 8.91
C ARG A 66 16.02 -16.03 8.79
N GLN A 67 15.11 -16.33 7.89
CA GLN A 67 14.65 -17.68 7.58
C GLN A 67 15.36 -18.09 6.28
N GLY A 68 15.76 -19.35 6.12
CA GLY A 68 16.40 -19.83 4.89
C GLY A 68 15.46 -19.81 3.67
N GLY A 69 16.01 -20.13 2.49
CA GLY A 69 15.28 -20.28 1.23
C GLY A 69 15.17 -19.01 0.39
N ASP A 70 14.31 -19.05 -0.63
CA ASP A 70 14.17 -17.99 -1.64
C ASP A 70 13.54 -16.71 -1.05
N ILE A 71 14.32 -15.62 -1.01
CA ILE A 71 13.92 -14.34 -0.40
C ILE A 71 12.78 -13.69 -1.19
N PRO A 72 12.85 -13.49 -2.53
CA PRO A 72 11.77 -12.90 -3.31
C PRO A 72 10.40 -13.56 -3.08
N THR A 73 10.32 -14.89 -3.18
CA THR A 73 9.06 -15.62 -2.96
C THR A 73 8.50 -15.40 -1.56
N ARG A 74 9.38 -15.34 -0.55
CA ARG A 74 8.97 -15.22 0.84
C ARG A 74 8.54 -13.81 1.20
N VAL A 75 9.20 -12.79 0.66
CA VAL A 75 8.75 -11.39 0.76
C VAL A 75 7.40 -11.25 0.08
N ALA A 76 7.24 -11.72 -1.17
CA ALA A 76 5.95 -11.65 -1.88
C ALA A 76 4.81 -12.32 -1.09
N ARG A 77 5.09 -13.47 -0.45
CA ARG A 77 4.11 -14.16 0.39
C ARG A 77 3.77 -13.39 1.67
N ASP A 78 4.76 -12.78 2.32
CA ASP A 78 4.56 -11.94 3.51
C ASP A 78 3.70 -10.71 3.17
N LEU A 79 4.00 -10.05 2.06
CA LEU A 79 3.25 -8.91 1.54
C LEU A 79 1.79 -9.25 1.21
N ARG A 80 1.53 -10.38 0.55
CA ARG A 80 0.16 -10.85 0.28
C ARG A 80 -0.62 -11.12 1.57
N ARG A 81 0.02 -11.70 2.58
CA ARG A 81 -0.60 -11.93 3.90
C ARG A 81 -0.91 -10.61 4.59
N LEU A 82 0.01 -9.66 4.53
CA LEU A 82 -0.18 -8.33 5.08
C LEU A 82 -1.35 -7.60 4.39
N ALA A 83 -1.38 -7.59 3.06
CA ALA A 83 -2.47 -6.97 2.30
C ALA A 83 -3.83 -7.57 2.65
N ARG A 84 -3.94 -8.91 2.71
CA ARG A 84 -5.19 -9.58 3.11
C ARG A 84 -5.63 -9.21 4.53
N ARG A 85 -4.69 -9.10 5.46
CA ARG A 85 -4.99 -8.66 6.83
C ARG A 85 -5.53 -7.23 6.84
N THR A 86 -4.87 -6.31 6.13
CA THR A 86 -5.31 -4.91 6.02
C THR A 86 -6.69 -4.81 5.38
N LEU A 87 -6.99 -5.59 4.34
CA LEU A 87 -8.32 -5.62 3.72
C LEU A 87 -9.41 -6.11 4.68
N ASN A 88 -9.12 -7.16 5.46
CA ASN A 88 -10.06 -7.66 6.45
C ASN A 88 -10.36 -6.60 7.54
N GLU A 89 -9.34 -5.88 7.99
CA GLU A 89 -9.47 -4.81 8.98
C GLU A 89 -10.27 -3.62 8.41
N MET A 90 -9.96 -3.19 7.19
CA MET A 90 -10.71 -2.13 6.53
C MET A 90 -12.16 -2.51 6.21
N GLY A 91 -12.45 -3.80 6.06
CA GLY A 91 -13.80 -4.30 5.84
C GLY A 91 -14.76 -4.09 7.01
N GLU A 92 -14.26 -3.66 8.19
CA GLU A 92 -15.10 -3.27 9.32
C GLU A 92 -15.78 -1.91 9.12
N PHE A 93 -15.23 -1.06 8.23
CA PHE A 93 -15.70 0.31 8.05
C PHE A 93 -15.77 0.80 6.59
N LEU A 94 -15.24 0.04 5.63
CA LEU A 94 -15.36 0.33 4.19
C LEU A 94 -16.44 -0.53 3.53
N GLU A 95 -17.07 0.04 2.51
CA GLU A 95 -17.99 -0.68 1.64
C GLU A 95 -17.25 -1.61 0.66
N PRO A 96 -17.89 -2.68 0.15
CA PRO A 96 -17.27 -3.61 -0.79
C PRO A 96 -16.60 -2.94 -2.01
N ASP A 97 -17.27 -1.97 -2.63
CA ASP A 97 -16.73 -1.24 -3.79
C ASP A 97 -15.45 -0.45 -3.43
N GLN A 98 -15.40 0.09 -2.21
CA GLN A 98 -14.22 0.79 -1.70
C GLN A 98 -13.07 -0.19 -1.48
N LEU A 99 -13.36 -1.39 -0.94
CA LEU A 99 -12.37 -2.43 -0.71
C LEU A 99 -11.73 -2.92 -2.01
N GLU A 100 -12.44 -2.97 -3.13
CA GLU A 100 -11.85 -3.33 -4.42
C GLU A 100 -10.74 -2.35 -4.85
N HIS A 101 -10.95 -1.05 -4.60
CA HIS A 101 -9.95 -0.02 -4.90
C HIS A 101 -8.77 -0.09 -3.94
N VAL A 102 -9.02 -0.39 -2.66
CA VAL A 102 -7.96 -0.67 -1.70
C VAL A 102 -7.15 -1.89 -2.09
N GLU A 103 -7.78 -2.98 -2.52
CA GLU A 103 -7.07 -4.19 -2.94
C GLU A 103 -6.11 -3.89 -4.09
N LYS A 104 -6.61 -3.21 -5.14
CA LYS A 104 -5.78 -2.77 -6.28
C LYS A 104 -4.65 -1.83 -5.83
N TYR A 105 -4.90 -0.92 -4.89
CA TYR A 105 -3.87 -0.06 -4.31
C TYR A 105 -2.78 -0.88 -3.59
N LEU A 106 -3.16 -1.86 -2.76
CA LEU A 106 -2.21 -2.67 -2.00
C LEU A 106 -1.40 -3.60 -2.91
N GLU A 107 -2.02 -4.16 -3.94
CA GLU A 107 -1.35 -4.95 -4.99
C GLU A 107 -0.24 -4.14 -5.65
N LEU A 108 -0.59 -2.96 -6.18
CA LEU A 108 0.37 -2.00 -6.70
C LEU A 108 1.44 -1.74 -5.62
N ALA A 109 1.08 -1.22 -4.46
CA ALA A 109 2.05 -0.84 -3.42
C ALA A 109 3.05 -1.96 -3.04
N ASN A 110 2.67 -3.24 -3.17
CA ASN A 110 3.55 -4.39 -3.03
C ASN A 110 4.46 -4.62 -4.25
N GLU A 111 3.93 -4.51 -5.47
CA GLU A 111 4.73 -4.59 -6.70
C GLU A 111 5.84 -3.54 -6.75
N GLN A 112 5.53 -2.30 -6.37
CA GLN A 112 6.54 -1.23 -6.26
C GLN A 112 7.60 -1.57 -5.24
N TYR A 113 7.19 -2.02 -4.06
CA TYR A 113 8.13 -2.40 -3.01
C TYR A 113 9.07 -3.51 -3.46
N MET A 114 8.54 -4.56 -4.10
CA MET A 114 9.35 -5.66 -4.64
C MET A 114 10.36 -5.16 -5.68
N THR A 115 9.95 -4.25 -6.56
CA THR A 115 10.82 -3.66 -7.59
C THR A 115 11.91 -2.79 -6.97
N GLN A 116 11.56 -1.90 -6.03
CA GLN A 116 12.51 -1.03 -5.32
C GLN A 116 13.50 -1.83 -4.45
N ALA A 117 13.08 -2.97 -3.93
CA ALA A 117 13.94 -3.87 -3.16
C ALA A 117 14.83 -4.78 -4.02
N GLY A 118 14.74 -4.72 -5.36
CA GLY A 118 15.49 -5.59 -6.26
C GLY A 118 15.06 -7.06 -6.20
N LEU A 119 13.79 -7.31 -5.86
CA LEU A 119 13.21 -8.65 -5.67
C LEU A 119 12.30 -9.08 -6.83
N ARG A 120 12.25 -8.31 -7.91
CA ARG A 120 11.45 -8.57 -9.12
C ARG A 120 12.33 -8.52 -10.35
#